data_AF-A0A1M5X791-F1
#
_entry.id   AF-A0A1M5X791-F1
#
_cell.length_a   1.000
_cell.length_b   1.000
_cell.length_c   1.000
_cell.angle_alpha   90.00
_cell.angle_beta   90.00
_cell.angle_gamma   90.00
#
_symmetry.space_group_name_H-M   'P 1'
#
loop_
_entity.id
_entity.type
_entity.pdbx_description
1 polymer ?
#
loop_
_entity_poly.entity_id
_entity_poly.type
_entity_poly.pdbx_seq_one_letter_code
_entity_poly.pdbx_strand_id
1 'polypeptide(L)'
;MKTSINNKPNVVKLNNESFSALKEIELIKDKDGIFDEFGTGLIHLTSVLDHYNWGFNDSKELPNFHSLGLSMVKLYYEGSIGKYQKFCIIKLSSILYDARLLYENNLINFTQLKDIVSRVKKDAYKRFKSIEKSHAKNQLINHKLDGDSLLLLHAKLAIIENEN
;
A
#
# COMPACT_ATOMS: atom_id res chain seq x y z
N MET A 1 -7.78 -51.35 -26.71
CA MET A 1 -6.92 -50.15 -26.80
C MET A 1 -7.33 -49.18 -25.69
N LYS A 2 -6.47 -48.96 -24.69
CA LYS A 2 -6.70 -47.96 -23.63
C LYS A 2 -6.00 -46.67 -24.06
N THR A 3 -6.77 -45.65 -24.42
CA THR A 3 -6.27 -44.29 -24.66
C THR A 3 -5.97 -43.65 -23.30
N SER A 4 -4.69 -43.43 -22.99
CA SER A 4 -4.30 -42.62 -21.84
C SER A 4 -4.51 -41.15 -22.19
N ILE A 5 -5.51 -40.52 -21.56
CA ILE A 5 -5.70 -39.08 -21.59
C ILE A 5 -4.55 -38.47 -20.79
N ASN A 6 -3.59 -37.89 -21.50
CA ASN A 6 -2.48 -37.13 -20.92
C ASN A 6 -3.02 -35.82 -20.36
N ASN A 7 -3.52 -35.84 -19.11
CA ASN A 7 -3.81 -34.64 -18.34
C ASN A 7 -2.49 -33.99 -17.92
N LYS A 8 -1.87 -33.22 -18.83
CA LYS A 8 -0.89 -32.22 -18.40
C LYS A 8 -1.68 -31.12 -17.68
N PRO A 9 -1.35 -30.78 -16.42
CA PRO A 9 -1.95 -29.62 -15.78
C PRO A 9 -1.63 -28.40 -16.65
N ASN A 10 -2.67 -27.65 -17.02
CA ASN A 10 -2.53 -26.33 -17.60
C ASN A 10 -1.85 -25.44 -16.55
N VAL A 11 -0.51 -25.45 -16.55
CA VAL A 11 0.29 -24.45 -15.84
C VAL A 11 0.05 -23.18 -16.63
N VAL A 12 -0.95 -22.40 -16.22
CA VAL A 12 -1.08 -21.01 -16.63
C VAL A 12 0.30 -20.40 -16.41
N LYS A 13 0.97 -20.02 -17.50
CA LYS A 13 2.19 -19.21 -17.43
C LYS A 13 1.78 -17.94 -16.69
N LEU A 14 2.07 -17.90 -15.39
CA LEU A 14 1.94 -16.70 -14.58
C LEU A 14 2.86 -15.67 -15.24
N ASN A 15 2.25 -14.73 -15.97
CA ASN A 15 2.95 -13.84 -16.87
C ASN A 15 3.99 -13.01 -16.11
N ASN A 16 5.20 -12.95 -16.66
CA ASN A 16 6.38 -12.24 -16.16
C ASN A 16 6.20 -10.71 -16.01
N GLU A 17 5.10 -10.13 -16.50
CA GLU A 17 4.80 -8.69 -16.41
C GLU A 17 4.68 -8.24 -14.95
N SER A 18 4.12 -9.10 -14.11
CA SER A 18 4.00 -8.94 -12.66
C SER A 18 5.33 -8.62 -11.97
N PHE A 19 6.40 -9.30 -12.39
CA PHE A 19 7.73 -9.14 -11.80
C PHE A 19 8.38 -7.80 -12.16
N SER A 20 8.00 -7.17 -13.27
CA SER A 20 8.59 -5.90 -13.70
C SER A 20 8.37 -4.79 -12.67
N ALA A 21 7.18 -4.71 -12.07
CA ALA A 21 6.88 -3.74 -11.01
C ALA A 21 7.71 -3.98 -9.74
N LEU A 22 8.06 -5.23 -9.40
CA LEU A 22 8.96 -5.48 -8.27
C LEU A 22 10.36 -4.95 -8.53
N LYS A 23 10.83 -4.82 -9.78
CA LYS A 23 12.17 -4.26 -10.06
C LYS A 23 12.31 -2.81 -9.65
N GLU A 24 11.20 -2.10 -9.52
CA GLU A 24 11.15 -0.71 -9.05
C GLU A 24 11.21 -0.60 -7.52
N ILE A 25 11.17 -1.71 -6.78
CA ILE A 25 11.31 -1.65 -5.32
C ILE A 25 12.75 -1.29 -4.95
N GLU A 26 12.88 -0.18 -4.25
CA GLU A 26 14.13 0.25 -3.64
C GLU A 26 14.03 0.19 -2.11
N LEU A 27 15.18 -0.02 -1.46
CA LEU A 27 15.27 0.10 -0.01
C LEU A 27 15.05 1.55 0.39
N ILE A 28 13.95 1.81 1.11
CA ILE A 28 13.71 3.11 1.71
C ILE A 28 14.80 3.34 2.78
N LYS A 29 15.61 4.36 2.58
CA LYS A 29 16.64 4.78 3.54
C LYS A 29 16.10 5.98 4.33
N ASP A 30 16.27 5.95 5.64
CA ASP A 30 15.96 7.08 6.53
C ASP A 30 17.24 7.91 6.65
N LYS A 31 17.53 8.73 5.64
CA LYS A 31 18.60 9.73 5.73
C LYS A 31 17.97 11.12 5.74
N ASP A 32 18.25 11.87 6.80
CA ASP A 32 17.98 13.31 6.84
C ASP A 32 18.98 14.00 5.88
N GLY A 33 18.51 14.45 4.72
CA GLY A 33 19.33 15.08 3.67
C GLY A 33 18.50 15.92 2.69
N ILE A 34 19.17 16.56 1.71
CA ILE A 34 18.55 17.45 0.71
C ILE A 34 17.54 16.72 -0.19
N PHE A 35 17.69 15.40 -0.32
CA PHE A 35 16.75 14.54 -1.04
C PHE A 35 15.92 13.75 -0.03
N ASP A 36 14.59 13.89 -0.11
CA ASP A 36 13.64 13.17 0.74
C ASP A 36 13.51 11.70 0.33
N GLU A 37 14.49 10.89 0.72
CA GLU A 37 14.57 9.46 0.39
C GLU A 37 13.35 8.67 0.90
N PHE A 38 12.71 9.13 1.99
CA PHE A 38 11.52 8.47 2.53
C PHE A 38 10.27 8.75 1.68
N GLY A 39 10.01 10.00 1.32
CA GLY A 39 8.86 10.37 0.48
C GLY A 39 8.89 9.68 -0.88
N THR A 40 10.04 9.71 -1.56
CA THR A 40 10.23 8.99 -2.83
C THR A 40 10.09 7.47 -2.64
N GLY A 41 10.71 6.91 -1.60
CA GLY A 41 10.63 5.49 -1.30
C GLY A 41 9.20 5.00 -1.01
N LEU A 42 8.37 5.84 -0.39
CA LEU A 42 6.96 5.57 -0.14
C LEU A 42 6.14 5.54 -1.45
N ILE A 43 6.44 6.43 -2.40
CA ILE A 43 5.83 6.41 -3.75
C ILE A 43 6.16 5.10 -4.45
N HIS A 44 7.44 4.70 -4.47
CA HIS A 44 7.85 3.43 -5.10
C HIS A 44 7.17 2.24 -4.43
N LEU A 45 7.20 2.16 -3.09
CA LEU A 45 6.54 1.10 -2.35
C LEU A 45 5.04 1.00 -2.68
N THR A 46 4.32 2.13 -2.68
CA THR A 46 2.87 2.13 -2.95
C THR A 46 2.56 1.77 -4.40
N SER A 47 3.37 2.22 -5.36
CA SER A 47 3.30 1.81 -6.77
C SER A 47 3.46 0.30 -6.93
N VAL A 48 4.49 -0.30 -6.30
CA VAL A 48 4.71 -1.76 -6.31
C VAL A 48 3.51 -2.51 -5.71
N LEU A 49 2.95 -2.01 -4.61
CA LEU A 49 1.80 -2.64 -3.95
C LEU A 49 0.50 -2.50 -4.75
N ASP A 50 0.33 -1.39 -5.48
CA ASP A 50 -0.83 -1.13 -6.33
C ASP A 50 -0.81 -2.01 -7.59
N HIS A 51 0.36 -2.12 -8.23
CA HIS A 51 0.56 -2.95 -9.42
C HIS A 51 0.53 -4.46 -9.13
N TYR A 52 0.51 -4.86 -7.86
CA TYR A 52 0.29 -6.24 -7.43
C TYR A 52 -1.18 -6.71 -7.58
N ASN A 53 -1.86 -6.36 -8.68
CA ASN A 53 -3.13 -6.96 -9.10
C ASN A 53 -2.85 -7.89 -10.30
N TRP A 54 -1.97 -8.86 -10.06
CA TRP A 54 -1.31 -9.73 -11.03
C TRP A 54 -2.22 -10.84 -11.63
N GLY A 55 -3.39 -10.47 -12.14
CA GLY A 55 -4.32 -11.39 -12.81
C GLY A 55 -4.99 -12.42 -11.88
N PHE A 56 -4.88 -12.23 -10.56
CA PHE A 56 -5.67 -12.95 -9.58
C PHE A 56 -7.01 -12.23 -9.38
N ASN A 57 -8.07 -12.99 -9.10
CA ASN A 57 -9.42 -12.50 -8.76
C ASN A 57 -9.43 -11.79 -7.37
N ASP A 58 -8.38 -11.02 -7.07
CA ASP A 58 -8.13 -10.35 -5.80
C ASP A 58 -8.89 -9.02 -5.68
N SER A 59 -9.71 -8.67 -6.68
CA SER A 59 -10.44 -7.41 -6.82
C SER A 59 -11.44 -7.11 -5.69
N LYS A 60 -11.72 -8.07 -4.81
CA LYS A 60 -12.57 -7.87 -3.62
C LYS A 60 -11.82 -7.94 -2.28
N GLU A 61 -10.61 -8.50 -2.25
CA GLU A 61 -9.88 -8.75 -0.99
C GLU A 61 -8.64 -7.86 -0.79
N LEU A 62 -8.05 -7.35 -1.88
CA LEU A 62 -6.84 -6.55 -1.81
C LEU A 62 -7.13 -5.05 -1.97
N PRO A 63 -6.56 -4.20 -1.10
CA PRO A 63 -6.86 -2.77 -1.08
C PRO A 63 -6.15 -2.02 -2.23
N ASN A 64 -6.81 -0.95 -2.70
CA ASN A 64 -6.25 0.02 -3.65
C ASN A 64 -5.15 0.85 -2.95
N PHE A 65 -3.93 0.79 -3.48
CA PHE A 65 -2.77 1.47 -2.90
C PHE A 65 -2.48 2.82 -3.57
N HIS A 66 -3.06 3.10 -4.74
CA HIS A 66 -2.93 4.41 -5.39
C HIS A 66 -3.40 5.56 -4.49
N SER A 67 -4.65 5.48 -3.99
CA SER A 67 -5.20 6.54 -3.12
C SER A 67 -4.50 6.61 -1.76
N LEU A 68 -4.14 5.45 -1.20
CA LEU A 68 -3.41 5.36 0.05
C LEU A 68 -1.99 5.91 -0.06
N GLY A 69 -1.30 5.67 -1.18
CA GLY A 69 0.04 6.19 -1.43
C GLY A 69 0.06 7.71 -1.43
N LEU A 70 -0.86 8.33 -2.17
CA LEU A 70 -1.02 9.80 -2.18
C LEU A 70 -1.29 10.35 -0.77
N SER A 71 -2.18 9.71 -0.01
CA SER A 71 -2.48 10.07 1.38
C SER A 71 -1.25 9.96 2.28
N MET A 72 -0.50 8.86 2.20
CA MET A 72 0.69 8.66 3.04
C MET A 72 1.80 9.66 2.73
N VAL A 73 2.01 10.01 1.45
CA VAL A 73 3.00 11.01 1.05
C VAL A 73 2.62 12.38 1.60
N LYS A 74 1.35 12.76 1.51
CA LYS A 74 0.84 14.00 2.12
C LYS A 74 1.07 14.01 3.64
N LEU A 75 0.67 12.95 4.34
CA LEU A 75 0.82 12.84 5.79
C LEU A 75 2.29 12.85 6.23
N TYR A 76 3.19 12.31 5.41
CA TYR A 76 4.61 12.40 5.65
C TYR A 76 5.12 13.85 5.62
N TYR A 77 4.79 14.60 4.56
CA TYR A 77 5.19 16.00 4.43
C TYR A 77 4.56 16.91 5.51
N GLU A 78 3.37 16.56 5.98
CA GLU A 78 2.73 17.21 7.12
C GLU A 78 3.33 16.82 8.49
N GLY A 79 4.39 16.00 8.53
CA GLY A 79 5.03 15.54 9.76
C GLY A 79 4.15 14.62 10.61
N SER A 80 3.09 14.05 10.04
CA SER A 80 2.10 13.23 10.76
C SER A 80 2.48 11.75 10.87
N ILE A 81 3.58 11.34 10.23
CA ILE A 81 4.13 9.98 10.35
C ILE A 81 5.27 9.95 11.38
N GLY A 82 5.00 9.31 12.51
CA GLY A 82 5.97 9.18 13.60
C GLY A 82 7.11 8.20 13.29
N LYS A 83 8.20 8.29 14.06
CA LYS A 83 9.42 7.47 13.88
C LYS A 83 9.16 5.96 13.78
N TYR A 84 8.31 5.43 14.67
CA TYR A 84 7.97 4.01 14.65
C TYR A 84 7.19 3.61 13.38
N GLN A 85 6.29 4.48 12.90
CA GLN A 85 5.54 4.23 11.67
C GLN A 85 6.47 4.23 10.45
N LYS A 86 7.41 5.18 10.38
CA LYS A 86 8.48 5.21 9.36
C LYS A 86 9.29 3.91 9.37
N PHE A 87 9.75 3.48 10.55
CA PHE A 87 10.48 2.22 10.71
C PHE A 87 9.69 1.02 10.16
N CYS A 88 8.40 0.91 10.47
CA CYS A 88 7.58 -0.19 9.97
C CYS A 88 7.44 -0.17 8.45
N ILE A 89 7.27 1.01 7.84
CA ILE A 89 7.18 1.17 6.38
C ILE A 89 8.48 0.75 5.71
N ILE A 90 9.62 1.18 6.25
CA ILE A 90 10.96 0.78 5.78
C ILE A 90 11.11 -0.74 5.85
N LYS A 91 10.66 -1.38 6.94
CA LYS A 91 10.72 -2.84 7.07
C LYS A 91 9.85 -3.56 6.04
N LEU A 92 8.68 -3.04 5.70
CA LEU A 92 7.83 -3.62 4.66
C LEU A 92 8.49 -3.52 3.28
N SER A 93 9.09 -2.37 2.94
CA SER A 93 9.89 -2.21 1.72
C SER A 93 11.07 -3.20 1.68
N SER A 94 11.82 -3.33 2.77
CA SER A 94 12.94 -4.27 2.87
C SER A 94 12.52 -5.72 2.61
N ILE A 95 11.37 -6.16 3.15
CA ILE A 95 10.87 -7.52 2.93
C ILE A 95 10.58 -7.76 1.44
N LEU A 96 9.98 -6.80 0.74
CA LEU A 96 9.71 -6.92 -0.71
C LEU A 96 11.00 -6.93 -1.51
N TYR A 97 11.96 -6.09 -1.15
CA TYR A 97 13.26 -6.02 -1.78
C TYR A 97 14.00 -7.36 -1.65
N ASP A 98 14.07 -7.93 -0.45
CA ASP A 98 14.70 -9.21 -0.21
C ASP A 98 13.98 -10.34 -0.94
N ALA A 99 12.64 -10.35 -0.92
CA ALA A 99 11.84 -11.34 -1.64
C ALA A 99 12.08 -11.29 -3.15
N ARG A 100 12.21 -10.09 -3.73
CA ARG A 100 12.61 -9.91 -5.13
C ARG A 100 13.97 -10.54 -5.40
N LEU A 101 14.99 -10.23 -4.59
CA LEU A 101 16.34 -10.79 -4.78
C LEU A 101 16.34 -12.31 -4.69
N LEU A 102 15.64 -12.88 -3.71
CA LEU A 102 15.51 -14.33 -3.57
C LEU A 102 14.87 -14.97 -4.82
N TYR A 103 13.87 -14.31 -5.40
CA TYR A 103 13.20 -14.80 -6.61
C TYR A 103 14.09 -14.67 -7.85
N GLU A 104 14.78 -13.54 -8.04
CA GLU A 104 15.73 -13.32 -9.16
C GLU A 104 16.87 -14.35 -9.17
N ASN A 105 17.28 -14.81 -7.98
CA ASN A 105 18.33 -15.81 -7.80
C ASN A 105 17.80 -17.25 -7.75
N ASN A 106 16.51 -17.48 -8.10
CA ASN A 106 15.86 -18.79 -8.10
C ASN A 106 15.88 -19.52 -6.72
N LEU A 107 16.00 -18.78 -5.63
CA LEU A 107 15.99 -19.32 -4.25
C LEU A 107 14.58 -19.51 -3.71
N ILE A 108 13.60 -18.77 -4.23
CA ILE A 108 12.18 -18.99 -3.99
C ILE A 108 11.42 -19.09 -5.32
N ASN A 109 10.33 -19.84 -5.32
CA ASN A 109 9.44 -19.91 -6.48
C ASN A 109 8.38 -18.79 -6.46
N PHE A 110 7.63 -18.68 -7.54
CA PHE A 110 6.62 -17.63 -7.69
C PHE A 110 5.50 -17.72 -6.63
N THR A 111 5.10 -18.93 -6.21
CA THR A 111 4.09 -19.11 -5.16
C THR A 111 4.57 -18.55 -3.82
N GLN A 112 5.82 -18.81 -3.45
CA GLN A 112 6.43 -18.27 -2.23
C GLN A 112 6.58 -16.75 -2.28
N LEU A 113 7.04 -16.21 -3.42
CA LEU A 113 7.06 -14.76 -3.64
C LEU A 113 5.66 -14.17 -3.48
N LYS A 114 4.65 -14.84 -4.06
CA LYS A 114 3.27 -14.38 -4.03
C LYS A 114 2.76 -14.26 -2.59
N ASP A 115 2.97 -15.30 -1.79
CA ASP A 115 2.54 -15.32 -0.40
C ASP A 115 3.18 -14.20 0.43
N ILE A 116 4.47 -13.92 0.19
CA ILE A 116 5.18 -12.83 0.88
C ILE A 116 4.55 -11.48 0.52
N VAL A 117 4.38 -11.18 -0.77
CA VAL A 117 3.85 -9.87 -1.18
C VAL A 117 2.39 -9.69 -0.73
N SER A 118 1.57 -10.75 -0.77
CA SER A 118 0.19 -10.69 -0.25
C SER A 118 0.16 -10.33 1.25
N ARG A 119 1.07 -10.90 2.06
CA ARG A 119 1.21 -10.56 3.47
C ARG A 119 1.67 -9.12 3.67
N VAL A 120 2.65 -8.66 2.88
CA VAL A 120 3.11 -7.26 2.92
C VAL A 120 1.98 -6.30 2.56
N LYS A 121 1.19 -6.56 1.50
CA LYS A 121 0.02 -5.74 1.16
C LYS A 121 -0.97 -5.64 2.31
N LYS A 122 -1.32 -6.77 2.93
CA LYS A 122 -2.26 -6.79 4.05
C LYS A 122 -1.74 -5.99 5.25
N ASP A 123 -0.45 -6.08 5.57
CA ASP A 123 0.14 -5.33 6.68
C ASP A 123 0.30 -3.83 6.36
N ALA A 124 0.77 -3.50 5.16
CA ALA A 124 0.90 -2.13 4.67
C ALA A 124 -0.46 -1.39 4.75
N TYR A 125 -1.53 -2.02 4.29
CA TYR A 125 -2.87 -1.45 4.36
C TYR A 125 -3.31 -1.13 5.79
N LYS A 126 -3.18 -2.11 6.70
CA LYS A 126 -3.54 -1.92 8.11
C LYS A 126 -2.78 -0.76 8.73
N ARG A 127 -1.49 -0.66 8.42
CA ARG A 127 -0.63 0.43 8.92
C ARG A 127 -1.03 1.78 8.34
N PHE A 128 -1.20 1.87 7.02
CA PHE A 128 -1.61 3.12 6.36
C PHE A 128 -2.96 3.61 6.90
N LYS A 129 -3.96 2.73 7.03
CA LYS A 129 -5.25 3.09 7.63
C LYS A 129 -5.13 3.52 9.09
N SER A 130 -4.24 2.89 9.87
CA SER A 130 -3.98 3.33 11.24
C SER A 130 -3.35 4.72 11.29
N ILE A 131 -2.47 5.06 10.35
CA ILE A 131 -1.87 6.39 10.23
C ILE A 131 -2.94 7.43 9.87
N GLU A 132 -3.76 7.17 8.84
CA GLU A 132 -4.88 8.05 8.45
C GLU A 132 -5.83 8.30 9.63
N LYS A 133 -6.22 7.23 10.35
CA LYS A 133 -7.11 7.34 11.51
C LYS A 133 -6.50 8.15 12.64
N SER A 134 -5.21 7.96 12.92
CA SER A 134 -4.50 8.73 13.93
C SER A 134 -4.44 10.22 13.56
N HIS A 135 -4.15 10.52 12.29
CA HIS A 135 -4.13 11.89 11.80
C HIS A 135 -5.52 12.54 11.85
N ALA A 136 -6.57 11.85 11.38
CA ALA A 136 -7.95 12.33 11.45
C ALA A 136 -8.38 12.63 12.89
N LYS A 137 -8.00 11.77 13.85
CA LYS A 137 -8.26 12.02 15.28
C LYS A 137 -7.57 13.30 15.77
N ASN A 138 -6.34 13.54 15.37
CA ASN A 138 -5.62 14.78 15.70
C ASN A 138 -6.28 15.99 15.05
N GLN A 139 -6.76 15.88 13.81
CA GLN A 139 -7.50 16.95 13.16
C GLN A 139 -8.80 17.28 13.91
N LEU A 140 -9.57 16.29 14.34
CA LEU A 140 -10.79 16.52 15.13
C LEU A 140 -10.48 17.31 16.41
N ILE A 141 -9.42 16.93 17.13
CA ILE A 141 -8.98 17.63 18.34
C ILE A 141 -8.55 19.07 18.01
N ASN A 142 -7.73 19.27 16.99
CA ASN A 142 -7.20 20.58 16.61
C ASN A 142 -8.30 21.54 16.14
N HIS A 143 -9.32 21.02 15.45
CA HIS A 143 -10.47 21.80 14.98
C HIS A 143 -11.59 21.91 16.03
N LYS A 144 -11.39 21.34 17.23
CA LYS A 144 -12.40 21.26 18.31
C LYS A 144 -13.73 20.69 17.81
N LEU A 145 -13.65 19.67 16.96
CA LEU A 145 -14.81 18.96 16.42
C LEU A 145 -15.20 17.83 17.38
N ASP A 146 -16.48 17.81 17.72
CA ASP A 146 -17.13 16.87 18.64
C ASP A 146 -18.45 16.35 18.06
N GLY A 147 -19.26 15.64 18.86
CA GLY A 147 -20.54 15.08 18.43
C GLY A 147 -21.55 16.14 17.95
N ASP A 148 -21.52 17.33 18.56
CA ASP A 148 -22.45 18.43 18.25
C ASP A 148 -22.04 19.16 16.96
N SER A 149 -20.81 18.97 16.50
CA SER A 149 -20.30 19.53 15.26
C SER A 149 -21.08 19.06 14.02
N LEU A 150 -21.81 17.94 14.10
CA LEU A 150 -22.71 17.50 13.03
C LEU A 150 -23.88 18.46 12.82
N LEU A 151 -24.48 18.97 13.90
CA LEU A 151 -25.59 19.94 13.83
C LEU A 151 -25.12 21.25 13.18
N LEU A 152 -23.91 21.69 13.50
CA LEU A 152 -23.29 22.87 12.89
C LEU A 152 -23.02 22.67 11.39
N LEU A 153 -22.63 21.46 10.96
CA LEU A 153 -22.45 21.14 9.55
C LEU A 153 -23.78 21.17 8.79
N HIS A 154 -24.86 20.61 9.36
CA HIS A 154 -26.19 20.67 8.77
C HIS A 154 -26.70 22.11 8.63
N ALA A 155 -26.50 22.94 9.66
CA ALA A 155 -26.87 24.35 9.61
C ALA A 155 -26.12 25.10 8.49
N LYS A 156 -24.81 24.87 8.34
CA LYS A 156 -24.01 25.46 7.25
C LYS A 156 -24.48 25.02 5.86
N LEU A 157 -24.82 23.74 5.69
CA LEU A 157 -25.37 23.23 4.43
C LEU A 157 -26.71 23.87 4.09
N ALA A 158 -27.63 23.96 5.06
CA ALA A 158 -28.94 24.56 4.86
C ALA A 158 -28.86 26.05 4.48
N ILE A 159 -27.87 26.80 5.00
CA ILE A 159 -27.63 28.18 4.57
C ILE A 159 -27.28 28.23 3.08
N ILE A 160 -26.32 27.42 2.64
CA ILE A 160 -25.90 27.37 1.22
C ILE A 160 -27.05 26.92 0.31
N GLU A 161 -27.86 25.96 0.74
CA GLU A 161 -29.02 25.47 -0.01
C GLU A 161 -30.12 26.52 -0.18
N ASN A 162 -30.24 27.48 0.76
CA ASN A 162 -31.21 28.58 0.71
C ASN A 162 -30.63 29.88 0.13
N GLU A 163 -29.33 29.93 -0.16
CA GLU A 163 -28.67 31.07 -0.83
C GLU A 163 -28.75 30.97 -2.38
N ASN A 164 -29.38 29.91 -2.92
CA ASN A 164 -29.77 29.75 -4.33
C ASN A 164 -31.26 30.01 -4.54
#